data_AF-A0A956KIF5-F1
#
_entry.id   AF-A0A956KIF5-F1
#
_cell.length_a   1.000
_cell.length_b   1.000
_cell.length_c   1.000
_cell.angle_alpha   90.00
_cell.angle_beta   90.00
_cell.angle_gamma   90.00
#
_symmetry.space_group_name_H-M   'P 1'
#
loop_
_entity.id
_entity.type
_entity.pdbx_description
1 polymer ?
#
loop_
_entity_poly.entity_id
_entity_poly.type
_entity_poly.pdbx_seq_one_letter_code
_entity_poly.pdbx_strand_id
1 'polypeptide(L)'
;MTRRPSTRSPARGRLGLVTLTALGLLVVAAPAPGQAAPRDQGSNDREGGFDLDDAIERLSDIESVLVAAEKAANDDPEETEEELAKRVVTGQLMLVEGDYEGSAIVFLDVLENHPGSLAASQAKYFLGEALALLGMDRWASECFLENLVDQSNDGLRFHQRSMARLFDLSVPRQDEGFARRPGLSATPEVRARLQAIGMDVETKPPQGVLDEATIVRVSLAAQSISVDERELELRYSLGRWLYFRDDFDGAIASLDSVSPIDVPMSSGGIGAKWRVRAAYLAATATLAKGDIDDALARFGSLTQAKPNNERDKRIVELAWLARARVHHDMGETDLAVKAYRRISRDSPFFAEAMYET
;
A
#
# COMPACT_ATOMS: atom_id res chain seq x y z
N MET A 1 25.03 43.84 -20.40
CA MET A 1 26.14 42.93 -20.01
C MET A 1 25.53 41.60 -19.61
N THR A 2 25.48 40.67 -20.55
CA THR A 2 24.78 39.37 -20.48
C THR A 2 25.78 38.25 -20.29
N ARG A 3 25.71 37.50 -19.18
CA ARG A 3 26.49 36.26 -18.97
C ARG A 3 25.58 35.05 -19.11
N ARG A 4 25.80 34.26 -20.16
CA ARG A 4 25.33 32.88 -20.33
C ARG A 4 26.14 31.94 -19.42
N PRO A 5 25.56 30.86 -18.87
CA PRO A 5 26.32 29.69 -18.47
C PRO A 5 26.36 28.65 -19.60
N SER A 6 27.49 27.93 -19.62
CA SER A 6 27.98 27.08 -20.68
C SER A 6 27.56 25.62 -20.54
N THR A 7 27.29 25.00 -21.69
CA THR A 7 27.10 23.56 -21.87
C THR A 7 28.41 22.79 -21.71
N ARG A 8 28.40 21.72 -20.90
CA ARG A 8 29.41 20.64 -20.95
C ARG A 8 28.75 19.28 -20.65
N SER A 9 28.56 18.50 -21.72
CA SER A 9 28.74 17.04 -21.74
C SER A 9 30.24 16.78 -21.99
N PRO A 10 30.91 15.71 -21.52
CA PRO A 10 30.63 14.32 -21.98
C PRO A 10 30.91 13.21 -20.94
N ALA A 11 30.42 11.99 -21.19
CA ALA A 11 31.25 10.78 -21.32
C ALA A 11 30.38 9.50 -21.32
N ARG A 12 30.42 8.80 -22.45
CA ARG A 12 30.04 7.41 -22.62
C ARG A 12 31.01 6.52 -21.85
N GLY A 13 30.52 5.46 -21.22
CA GLY A 13 31.38 4.48 -20.57
C GLY A 13 30.68 3.24 -20.03
N ARG A 14 30.60 2.23 -20.90
CA ARG A 14 30.69 0.78 -20.61
C ARG A 14 29.48 0.04 -20.00
N LEU A 15 28.99 -0.90 -20.82
CA LEU A 15 28.27 -2.10 -20.40
C LEU A 15 29.08 -2.85 -19.32
N GLY A 16 28.42 -3.12 -18.20
CA GLY A 16 28.84 -4.10 -17.21
C GLY A 16 27.76 -5.18 -17.12
N LEU A 17 28.05 -6.32 -17.74
CA LEU A 17 27.30 -7.57 -17.62
C LEU A 17 27.47 -8.06 -16.17
N VAL A 18 26.40 -8.10 -15.37
CA VAL A 18 26.42 -8.72 -14.04
C VAL A 18 25.79 -10.10 -14.16
N THR A 19 26.66 -11.11 -14.15
CA THR A 19 26.34 -12.53 -14.01
C THR A 19 25.79 -12.81 -12.62
N LEU A 20 24.55 -13.31 -12.55
CA LEU A 20 24.02 -13.95 -11.35
C LEU A 20 24.68 -15.32 -11.18
N THR A 21 25.41 -15.49 -10.08
CA THR A 21 25.82 -16.79 -9.55
C THR A 21 24.69 -17.35 -8.70
N ALA A 22 23.92 -18.31 -9.25
CA ALA A 22 23.04 -19.15 -8.47
C ALA A 22 23.84 -20.34 -7.91
N LEU A 23 23.90 -20.41 -6.59
CA LEU A 23 24.51 -21.49 -5.82
C LEU A 23 23.46 -22.62 -5.69
N GLY A 24 23.59 -23.67 -6.50
CA GLY A 24 22.77 -24.88 -6.40
C GLY A 24 23.64 -26.07 -6.02
N LEU A 25 23.51 -26.55 -4.78
CA LEU A 25 24.06 -27.83 -4.33
C LEU A 25 23.44 -28.96 -5.17
N LEU A 26 24.26 -29.70 -5.90
CA LEU A 26 23.88 -30.98 -6.48
C LEU A 26 24.77 -32.06 -5.90
N VAL A 27 24.16 -32.93 -5.10
CA VAL A 27 24.78 -34.13 -4.53
C VAL A 27 25.04 -35.11 -5.68
N VAL A 28 26.30 -35.17 -6.13
CA VAL A 28 26.75 -36.18 -7.09
C VAL A 28 27.07 -37.47 -6.33
N ALA A 29 26.28 -38.52 -6.59
CA ALA A 29 26.59 -39.87 -6.17
C ALA A 29 27.86 -40.37 -6.91
N ALA A 30 28.88 -40.73 -6.14
CA ALA A 30 30.15 -41.26 -6.62
C ALA A 30 30.02 -42.71 -7.12
N PRO A 31 30.63 -43.08 -8.27
CA PRO A 31 31.04 -44.45 -8.50
C PRO A 31 32.46 -44.69 -7.96
N ALA A 32 32.60 -45.78 -7.19
CA ALA A 32 33.83 -46.24 -6.56
C ALA A 32 34.89 -46.73 -7.59
N PRO A 33 36.18 -46.83 -7.19
CA PRO A 33 37.30 -46.97 -8.12
C PRO A 33 37.70 -48.43 -8.39
N GLY A 34 38.23 -48.65 -9.60
CA GLY A 34 39.35 -49.57 -9.81
C GLY A 34 39.08 -50.77 -10.71
N GLN A 35 39.66 -50.75 -11.92
CA GLN A 35 40.56 -51.82 -12.35
C GLN A 35 41.42 -51.40 -13.56
N ALA A 36 42.72 -51.28 -13.27
CA ALA A 36 43.90 -51.64 -14.06
C ALA A 36 43.96 -51.34 -15.57
N ALA A 37 44.91 -50.47 -15.92
CA ALA A 37 45.46 -50.25 -17.26
C ALA A 37 46.20 -51.48 -17.84
N PRO A 38 46.24 -51.67 -19.17
CA PRO A 38 47.33 -52.34 -19.85
C PRO A 38 48.37 -51.36 -20.39
N ARG A 39 49.61 -51.84 -20.40
CA ARG A 39 50.83 -51.14 -20.80
C ARG A 39 50.88 -50.81 -22.29
N ASP A 40 51.50 -49.67 -22.50
CA ASP A 40 52.14 -49.11 -23.69
C ASP A 40 53.01 -50.11 -24.49
N GLN A 41 52.71 -50.23 -25.78
CA GLN A 41 53.65 -50.63 -26.84
C GLN A 41 53.35 -49.76 -28.06
N GLY A 42 54.26 -48.84 -28.35
CA GLY A 42 54.12 -47.87 -29.41
C GLY A 42 54.19 -48.46 -30.82
N SER A 43 53.64 -47.70 -31.76
CA SER A 43 54.24 -47.45 -33.07
C SER A 43 53.58 -46.23 -33.70
N ASN A 44 54.40 -45.50 -34.45
CA ASN A 44 54.09 -44.35 -35.30
C ASN A 44 52.69 -44.40 -35.94
N ASP A 45 51.98 -43.28 -35.96
CA ASP A 45 51.93 -42.44 -37.16
C ASP A 45 51.18 -41.12 -36.88
N ARG A 46 51.72 -40.05 -37.46
CA ARG A 46 51.10 -38.74 -37.50
C ARG A 46 49.96 -38.78 -38.52
N GLU A 47 48.74 -38.50 -38.09
CA GLU A 47 47.77 -37.69 -38.83
C GLU A 47 46.63 -37.33 -37.87
N GLY A 48 46.80 -36.20 -37.17
CA GLY A 48 45.72 -35.57 -36.41
C GLY A 48 44.72 -34.95 -37.38
N GLY A 49 44.00 -35.79 -38.11
CA GLY A 49 42.77 -35.40 -38.79
C GLY A 49 41.74 -35.13 -37.71
N PHE A 50 41.18 -33.92 -37.69
CA PHE A 50 39.96 -33.66 -36.94
C PHE A 50 38.91 -34.60 -37.53
N ASP A 51 38.58 -35.68 -36.82
CA ASP A 51 37.63 -36.66 -37.30
C ASP A 51 36.25 -36.01 -37.25
N LEU A 52 35.82 -35.53 -38.42
CA LEU A 52 34.59 -34.79 -38.58
C LEU A 52 33.40 -35.65 -38.14
N ASP A 53 33.52 -36.98 -38.28
CA ASP A 53 32.47 -37.92 -37.93
C ASP A 53 32.30 -38.03 -36.39
N ASP A 54 33.40 -38.08 -35.61
CA ASP A 54 33.35 -38.04 -34.13
C ASP A 54 32.83 -36.67 -33.62
N ALA A 55 33.17 -35.57 -34.31
CA ALA A 55 32.63 -34.26 -33.99
C ALA A 55 31.12 -34.15 -34.27
N ILE A 56 30.63 -34.77 -35.35
CA ILE A 56 29.21 -34.83 -35.71
C ILE A 56 28.43 -35.70 -34.72
N GLU A 57 28.97 -36.85 -34.32
CA GLU A 57 28.36 -37.74 -33.34
C GLU A 57 28.17 -37.04 -31.98
N ARG A 58 29.22 -36.35 -31.50
CA ARG A 58 29.12 -35.57 -30.26
C ARG A 58 28.14 -34.41 -30.34
N LEU A 59 28.02 -33.75 -31.49
CA LEU A 59 27.02 -32.69 -31.68
C LEU A 59 25.60 -33.25 -31.65
N SER A 60 25.36 -34.41 -32.26
CA SER A 60 24.08 -35.12 -32.21
C SER A 60 23.73 -35.55 -30.78
N ASP A 61 24.70 -36.03 -30.02
CA ASP A 61 24.50 -36.39 -28.61
C ASP A 61 24.14 -35.16 -27.76
N ILE A 62 24.87 -34.05 -27.94
CA ILE A 62 24.57 -32.78 -27.26
C ILE A 62 23.19 -32.26 -27.62
N GLU A 63 22.80 -32.33 -28.90
CA GLU A 63 21.48 -31.93 -29.36
C GLU A 63 20.38 -32.82 -28.76
N SER A 64 20.60 -34.14 -28.68
CA SER A 64 19.65 -35.05 -28.05
C SER A 64 19.46 -34.78 -26.56
N VAL A 65 20.53 -34.44 -25.85
CA VAL A 65 20.49 -34.07 -24.43
C VAL A 65 19.81 -32.72 -24.24
N LEU A 66 20.06 -31.74 -25.12
CA LEU A 66 19.39 -30.44 -25.10
C LEU A 66 17.89 -30.60 -25.35
N VAL A 67 17.48 -31.40 -26.34
CA VAL A 67 16.07 -31.67 -26.62
C VAL A 67 15.39 -32.42 -25.46
N ALA A 68 16.09 -33.37 -24.83
CA ALA A 68 15.57 -34.07 -23.66
C ALA A 68 15.45 -33.15 -22.44
N ALA A 69 16.42 -32.26 -22.23
CA ALA A 69 16.39 -31.26 -21.15
C ALA A 69 15.31 -30.20 -21.40
N GLU A 70 15.14 -29.73 -22.64
CA GLU A 70 14.08 -28.79 -23.03
C GLU A 70 12.70 -29.43 -22.86
N LYS A 71 12.56 -30.70 -23.27
CA LYS A 71 11.31 -31.44 -23.06
C LYS A 71 11.02 -31.67 -21.59
N ALA A 72 12.02 -32.03 -20.79
CA ALA A 72 11.86 -32.21 -19.34
C ALA A 72 11.57 -30.89 -18.60
N ALA A 73 12.12 -29.76 -19.07
CA ALA A 73 11.80 -28.43 -18.54
C ALA A 73 10.42 -27.93 -18.97
N ASN A 74 9.93 -28.35 -20.14
CA ASN A 74 8.57 -28.06 -20.62
C ASN A 74 7.50 -29.02 -20.04
N ASP A 75 7.91 -30.19 -19.54
CA ASP A 75 7.06 -31.19 -18.88
C ASP A 75 6.98 -30.95 -17.35
N ASP A 76 7.19 -29.71 -16.86
CA ASP A 76 6.86 -29.39 -15.47
C ASP A 76 5.35 -29.63 -15.27
N PRO A 77 4.95 -30.47 -14.30
CA PRO A 77 3.54 -30.78 -14.09
C PRO A 77 2.80 -29.48 -13.81
N GLU A 78 1.75 -29.20 -14.61
CA GLU A 78 0.90 -28.03 -14.40
C GLU A 78 0.48 -28.00 -12.92
N GLU A 79 0.93 -26.95 -12.21
CA GLU A 79 0.60 -26.78 -10.80
C GLU A 79 -0.92 -26.81 -10.62
N THR A 80 -1.36 -27.61 -9.66
CA THR A 80 -2.79 -27.72 -9.39
C THR A 80 -3.32 -26.41 -8.82
N GLU A 81 -4.60 -26.10 -9.03
CA GLU A 81 -5.25 -24.92 -8.42
C GLU A 81 -5.11 -24.90 -6.88
N GLU A 82 -5.01 -26.06 -6.24
CA GLU A 82 -4.77 -26.16 -4.80
C GLU A 82 -3.35 -25.70 -4.41
N GLU A 83 -2.34 -26.01 -5.22
CA GLU A 83 -0.96 -25.58 -5.01
C GLU A 83 -0.82 -24.07 -5.23
N LEU A 84 -1.45 -23.54 -6.28
CA LEU A 84 -1.49 -22.09 -6.53
C LEU A 84 -2.21 -21.34 -5.39
N ALA A 85 -3.32 -21.88 -4.89
CA ALA A 85 -4.01 -21.30 -3.74
C ALA A 85 -3.13 -21.30 -2.48
N LYS A 86 -2.35 -22.38 -2.24
CA LYS A 86 -1.38 -22.41 -1.12
C LYS A 86 -0.30 -21.33 -1.28
N ARG A 87 0.23 -21.13 -2.49
CA ARG A 87 1.20 -20.04 -2.76
C ARG A 87 0.61 -18.67 -2.48
N VAL A 88 -0.61 -18.40 -2.92
CA VAL A 88 -1.29 -17.12 -2.63
C VAL A 88 -1.45 -16.92 -1.12
N VAL A 89 -1.84 -17.95 -0.38
CA VAL A 89 -1.92 -17.89 1.09
C VAL A 89 -0.55 -17.63 1.71
N THR A 90 0.52 -18.25 1.22
CA THR A 90 1.90 -17.95 1.66
C THR A 90 2.24 -16.48 1.44
N GLY A 91 1.95 -15.93 0.26
CA GLY A 91 2.16 -14.51 -0.03
C GLY A 91 1.36 -13.59 0.89
N GLN A 92 0.12 -13.96 1.24
CA GLN A 92 -0.70 -13.21 2.21
C GLN A 92 -0.13 -13.24 3.63
N LEU A 93 0.45 -14.37 4.06
CA LEU A 93 1.12 -14.45 5.36
C LEU A 93 2.34 -13.52 5.40
N MET A 94 3.12 -13.46 4.32
CA MET A 94 4.25 -12.53 4.19
C MET A 94 3.81 -11.05 4.29
N LEU A 95 2.66 -10.68 3.71
CA LEU A 95 2.08 -9.33 3.91
C LEU A 95 1.81 -9.02 5.38
N VAL A 96 1.26 -10.00 6.12
CA VAL A 96 0.93 -9.81 7.53
C VAL A 96 2.18 -9.69 8.39
N GLU A 97 3.24 -10.42 8.04
CA GLU A 97 4.53 -10.40 8.73
C GLU A 97 5.36 -9.14 8.43
N GLY A 98 5.03 -8.41 7.37
CA GLY A 98 5.72 -7.20 6.94
C GLY A 98 6.75 -7.40 5.84
N ASP A 99 6.89 -8.62 5.30
CA ASP A 99 7.72 -8.91 4.13
C ASP A 99 6.96 -8.59 2.85
N TYR A 100 6.81 -7.29 2.58
CA TYR A 100 6.04 -6.78 1.44
C TYR A 100 6.73 -7.10 0.11
N GLU A 101 8.07 -7.11 0.08
CA GLU A 101 8.85 -7.42 -1.12
C GLU A 101 8.75 -8.91 -1.49
N GLY A 102 8.99 -9.80 -0.52
CA GLY A 102 8.84 -11.24 -0.74
C GLY A 102 7.41 -11.62 -1.12
N SER A 103 6.43 -10.98 -0.50
CA SER A 103 5.02 -11.14 -0.86
C SER A 103 4.73 -10.71 -2.31
N ALA A 104 5.24 -9.55 -2.73
CA ALA A 104 5.06 -9.06 -4.11
C ALA A 104 5.68 -10.02 -5.13
N ILE A 105 6.86 -10.59 -4.84
CA ILE A 105 7.51 -11.59 -5.70
C ILE A 105 6.63 -12.83 -5.87
N VAL A 106 6.06 -13.36 -4.78
CA VAL A 106 5.16 -14.53 -4.83
C VAL A 106 3.92 -14.24 -5.69
N PHE A 107 3.31 -13.07 -5.56
CA PHE A 107 2.14 -12.74 -6.36
C PHE A 107 2.47 -12.49 -7.84
N LEU A 108 3.63 -11.88 -8.13
CA LEU A 108 4.12 -11.71 -9.49
C LEU A 108 4.36 -13.07 -10.16
N ASP A 109 5.01 -14.01 -9.46
CA ASP A 109 5.25 -15.37 -9.95
C ASP A 109 3.94 -16.06 -10.38
N VAL A 110 2.89 -16.00 -9.53
CA VAL A 110 1.57 -16.55 -9.85
C VAL A 110 0.95 -15.88 -11.07
N LEU A 111 1.08 -14.56 -11.21
CA LEU A 111 0.49 -13.80 -12.31
C LEU A 111 1.24 -14.00 -13.63
N GLU A 112 2.57 -14.14 -13.60
CA GLU A 112 3.41 -14.34 -14.77
C GLU A 112 3.27 -15.76 -15.33
N ASN A 113 3.26 -16.76 -14.45
CA ASN A 113 3.25 -18.17 -14.85
C ASN A 113 1.83 -18.74 -14.99
N HIS A 114 0.84 -18.21 -14.25
CA HIS A 114 -0.52 -18.76 -14.20
C HIS A 114 -1.63 -17.68 -14.31
N PRO A 115 -1.62 -16.79 -15.32
CA PRO A 115 -2.52 -15.63 -15.41
C PRO A 115 -4.01 -15.96 -15.51
N GLY A 116 -4.37 -17.17 -15.96
CA GLY A 116 -5.75 -17.62 -16.12
C GLY A 116 -6.32 -18.39 -14.92
N SER A 117 -5.52 -18.64 -13.89
CA SER A 117 -5.93 -19.40 -12.70
C SER A 117 -6.90 -18.60 -11.82
N LEU A 118 -7.65 -19.29 -10.95
CA LEU A 118 -8.46 -18.61 -9.93
C LEU A 118 -7.58 -17.84 -8.94
N ALA A 119 -6.41 -18.41 -8.64
CA ALA A 119 -5.38 -17.80 -7.80
C ALA A 119 -4.88 -16.46 -8.35
N ALA A 120 -4.78 -16.29 -9.68
CA ALA A 120 -4.32 -15.04 -10.30
C ALA A 120 -5.20 -13.83 -9.94
N SER A 121 -6.53 -14.01 -9.89
CA SER A 121 -7.45 -12.92 -9.55
C SER A 121 -7.19 -12.42 -8.12
N GLN A 122 -6.98 -13.35 -7.18
CA GLN A 122 -6.64 -13.02 -5.80
C GLN A 122 -5.24 -12.40 -5.70
N ALA A 123 -4.25 -13.01 -6.36
CA ALA A 123 -2.87 -12.55 -6.39
C ALA A 123 -2.77 -11.10 -6.90
N LYS A 124 -3.56 -10.73 -7.92
CA LYS A 124 -3.60 -9.36 -8.44
C LYS A 124 -3.98 -8.32 -7.38
N TYR A 125 -5.05 -8.59 -6.62
CA TYR A 125 -5.47 -7.68 -5.55
C TYR A 125 -4.38 -7.56 -4.46
N PHE A 126 -3.81 -8.68 -4.02
CA PHE A 126 -2.80 -8.66 -2.96
C PHE A 126 -1.43 -8.13 -3.43
N LEU A 127 -1.09 -8.27 -4.70
CA LEU A 127 0.04 -7.58 -5.31
C LEU A 127 -0.16 -6.06 -5.20
N GLY A 128 -1.37 -5.56 -5.50
CA GLY A 128 -1.71 -4.15 -5.30
C GLY A 128 -1.51 -3.68 -3.85
N GLU A 129 -1.89 -4.49 -2.86
CA GLU A 129 -1.63 -4.20 -1.43
C GLU A 129 -0.13 -4.17 -1.12
N ALA A 130 0.63 -5.15 -1.60
CA ALA A 130 2.09 -5.24 -1.39
C ALA A 130 2.79 -4.01 -1.95
N LEU A 131 2.47 -3.64 -3.20
CA LEU A 131 3.03 -2.49 -3.89
C LEU A 131 2.67 -1.17 -3.19
N ALA A 132 1.43 -1.02 -2.71
CA ALA A 132 1.04 0.16 -1.95
C ALA A 132 1.85 0.29 -0.64
N LEU A 133 2.13 -0.83 0.04
CA LEU A 133 2.95 -0.84 1.26
C LEU A 133 4.43 -0.56 1.00
N LEU A 134 4.92 -0.88 -0.21
CA LEU A 134 6.26 -0.52 -0.70
C LEU A 134 6.35 0.95 -1.18
N GLY A 135 5.26 1.71 -1.17
CA GLY A 135 5.20 3.07 -1.71
C GLY A 135 5.22 3.13 -3.24
N MET A 136 4.94 2.01 -3.91
CA MET A 136 4.85 1.87 -5.35
C MET A 136 3.44 2.19 -5.85
N ASP A 137 2.92 3.36 -5.46
CA ASP A 137 1.51 3.76 -5.59
C ASP A 137 0.97 3.70 -7.02
N ARG A 138 1.80 4.00 -8.02
CA ARG A 138 1.41 3.94 -9.43
C ARG A 138 1.06 2.52 -9.84
N TRP A 139 1.95 1.57 -9.60
CA TRP A 139 1.74 0.17 -9.95
C TRP A 139 0.63 -0.45 -9.09
N ALA A 140 0.54 -0.08 -7.81
CA ALA A 140 -0.59 -0.48 -6.97
C ALA A 140 -1.94 -0.03 -7.57
N SER A 141 -2.01 1.22 -8.04
CA SER A 141 -3.23 1.75 -8.66
C SER A 141 -3.62 1.00 -9.94
N GLU A 142 -2.64 0.60 -10.75
CA GLU A 142 -2.86 -0.20 -11.96
C GLU A 142 -3.44 -1.58 -11.60
N CYS A 143 -2.88 -2.27 -10.60
CA CYS A 143 -3.43 -3.56 -10.12
C CYS A 143 -4.89 -3.44 -9.65
N PHE A 144 -5.22 -2.41 -8.87
CA PHE A 144 -6.59 -2.20 -8.39
C PHE A 144 -7.56 -1.86 -9.52
N LEU A 145 -7.15 -1.04 -10.49
CA LEU A 145 -7.97 -0.70 -11.65
C LEU A 145 -8.23 -1.93 -12.54
N GLU A 146 -7.22 -2.76 -12.77
CA GLU A 146 -7.39 -4.01 -13.50
C GLU A 146 -8.34 -4.97 -12.78
N ASN A 147 -8.28 -5.04 -11.44
CA ASN A 147 -9.20 -5.85 -10.67
C ASN A 147 -10.66 -5.39 -10.81
N LEU A 148 -10.92 -4.09 -11.02
CA LEU A 148 -12.29 -3.59 -11.29
C LEU A 148 -12.84 -4.03 -12.66
N VAL A 149 -11.97 -4.38 -13.61
CA VAL A 149 -12.38 -4.89 -14.92
C VAL A 149 -12.64 -6.39 -14.85
N ASP A 150 -12.00 -7.11 -13.93
CA ASP A 150 -12.17 -8.55 -13.76
C ASP A 150 -13.60 -8.90 -13.30
N GLN A 151 -14.29 -9.70 -14.12
CA GLN A 151 -15.66 -10.19 -13.87
C GLN A 151 -15.68 -11.60 -13.28
N SER A 152 -14.52 -12.18 -12.97
CA SER A 152 -14.44 -13.44 -12.25
C SER A 152 -15.13 -13.32 -10.87
N ASN A 153 -15.66 -14.44 -10.36
CA ASN A 153 -16.27 -14.45 -9.03
C ASN A 153 -15.30 -13.98 -7.94
N ASP A 154 -14.00 -14.25 -8.10
CA ASP A 154 -12.97 -13.81 -7.17
C ASP A 154 -12.63 -12.33 -7.35
N GLY A 155 -12.51 -11.84 -8.58
CA GLY A 155 -12.33 -10.41 -8.86
C GLY A 155 -13.45 -9.56 -8.26
N LEU A 156 -14.71 -9.97 -8.46
CA LEU A 156 -15.90 -9.31 -7.89
C LEU A 156 -15.85 -9.19 -6.36
N ARG A 157 -15.29 -10.18 -5.65
CA ARG A 157 -15.11 -10.12 -4.19
C ARG A 157 -14.15 -9.01 -3.76
N PHE A 158 -13.22 -8.61 -4.62
CA PHE A 158 -12.23 -7.58 -4.33
C PHE A 158 -12.57 -6.21 -4.94
N HIS A 159 -13.68 -6.07 -5.67
CA HIS A 159 -14.05 -4.80 -6.30
C HIS A 159 -14.17 -3.66 -5.28
N GLN A 160 -14.98 -3.86 -4.24
CA GLN A 160 -15.19 -2.81 -3.22
C GLN A 160 -13.90 -2.46 -2.47
N ARG A 161 -13.07 -3.47 -2.18
CA ARG A 161 -11.76 -3.28 -1.54
C ARG A 161 -10.79 -2.53 -2.46
N SER A 162 -10.79 -2.84 -3.75
CA SER A 162 -9.98 -2.15 -4.75
C SER A 162 -10.41 -0.69 -4.90
N MET A 163 -11.71 -0.42 -4.94
CA MET A 163 -12.23 0.96 -4.92
C MET A 163 -11.77 1.71 -3.67
N ALA A 164 -11.83 1.06 -2.50
CA ALA A 164 -11.38 1.65 -1.24
C ALA A 164 -9.88 2.01 -1.26
N ARG A 165 -9.05 1.15 -1.85
CA ARG A 165 -7.61 1.43 -2.04
C ARG A 165 -7.35 2.54 -3.02
N LEU A 166 -8.11 2.62 -4.11
CA LEU A 166 -8.00 3.73 -5.06
C LEU A 166 -8.36 5.08 -4.40
N PHE A 167 -9.37 5.13 -3.53
CA PHE A 167 -9.62 6.34 -2.72
C PHE A 167 -8.45 6.67 -1.81
N ASP A 168 -7.89 5.68 -1.11
CA ASP A 168 -6.72 5.87 -0.25
C ASP A 168 -5.49 6.36 -1.03
N LEU A 169 -5.28 5.89 -2.27
CA LEU A 169 -4.19 6.32 -3.15
C LEU A 169 -4.44 7.68 -3.79
N SER A 170 -5.70 8.07 -4.03
CA SER A 170 -6.04 9.40 -4.56
C SER A 170 -5.82 10.51 -3.55
N VAL A 171 -5.95 10.17 -2.26
CA VAL A 171 -5.73 11.07 -1.14
C VAL A 171 -4.81 10.36 -0.15
N PRO A 172 -3.49 10.36 -0.37
CA PRO A 172 -2.57 9.58 0.46
C PRO A 172 -2.61 10.06 1.91
N ARG A 173 -2.35 9.14 2.84
CA ARG A 173 -2.23 9.49 4.26
C ARG A 173 -0.93 10.27 4.43
N GLN A 174 -0.97 11.36 5.19
CA GLN A 174 0.25 12.08 5.54
C GLN A 174 1.10 11.25 6.50
N ASP A 175 2.42 11.34 6.36
CA ASP A 175 3.39 10.59 7.16
C ASP A 175 3.15 10.76 8.66
N GLU A 176 3.47 9.71 9.43
CA GLU A 176 3.49 9.81 10.89
C GLU A 176 4.47 10.92 11.32
N GLY A 177 3.95 11.91 12.05
CA GLY A 177 4.72 13.09 12.44
C GLY A 177 4.62 14.27 11.48
N PHE A 178 3.75 14.26 10.46
CA PHE A 178 3.40 15.49 9.73
C PHE A 178 2.93 16.59 10.69
N ALA A 179 2.10 16.24 11.67
CA ALA A 179 1.71 17.14 12.77
C ALA A 179 2.88 17.60 13.66
N ARG A 180 4.04 16.90 13.61
CA ARG A 180 5.26 17.26 14.35
C ARG A 180 6.20 18.18 13.57
N ARG A 181 5.95 18.47 12.28
CA ARG A 181 6.78 19.40 11.52
C ARG A 181 6.41 20.84 11.90
N PRO A 182 7.28 21.57 12.64
CA PRO A 182 6.99 22.92 13.08
C PRO A 182 6.83 23.81 11.85
N GLY A 183 5.62 24.31 11.62
CA GLY A 183 5.27 25.10 10.43
C GLY A 183 3.89 24.79 9.86
N LEU A 184 3.32 23.61 10.13
CA LEU A 184 1.97 23.21 9.70
C LEU A 184 0.96 23.13 10.87
N SER A 185 1.45 22.97 12.10
CA SER A 185 0.75 23.24 13.37
C SER A 185 1.07 24.65 13.90
N ALA A 186 1.23 25.63 12.99
CA ALA A 186 1.24 27.03 13.40
C ALA A 186 -0.11 27.30 14.10
N THR A 187 -0.06 27.69 15.38
CA THR A 187 -1.25 28.14 16.12
C THR A 187 -2.01 29.18 15.30
N PRO A 188 -3.33 29.39 15.52
CA PRO A 188 -4.09 30.41 14.82
C PRO A 188 -3.37 31.77 14.79
N GLU A 189 -2.66 32.16 15.85
CA GLU A 189 -1.86 33.39 15.86
C GLU A 189 -0.64 33.34 14.93
N VAL A 190 0.10 32.23 14.91
CA VAL A 190 1.25 32.10 14.00
C VAL A 190 0.77 32.07 12.56
N ARG A 191 -0.32 31.36 12.27
CA ARG A 191 -0.95 31.33 10.94
C ARG A 191 -1.43 32.72 10.51
N ALA A 192 -2.13 33.44 11.38
CA ALA A 192 -2.56 34.81 11.12
C ALA A 192 -1.38 35.77 10.89
N ARG A 193 -0.27 35.59 11.63
CA ARG A 193 0.96 36.38 11.43
C ARG A 193 1.66 36.05 10.12
N LEU A 194 1.74 34.76 9.76
CA LEU A 194 2.28 34.31 8.47
C LEU A 194 1.45 34.87 7.31
N GLN A 195 0.13 34.81 7.42
CA GLN A 195 -0.78 35.41 6.44
C GLN A 195 -0.65 36.94 6.37
N ALA A 196 -0.48 37.61 7.52
CA ALA A 196 -0.29 39.06 7.60
C ALA A 196 1.02 39.54 6.94
N ILE A 197 2.04 38.69 6.85
CA ILE A 197 3.27 38.96 6.10
C ILE A 197 3.22 38.42 4.65
N GLY A 198 2.05 38.00 4.18
CA GLY A 198 1.83 37.56 2.80
C GLY A 198 2.29 36.13 2.49
N MET A 199 2.53 35.29 3.51
CA MET A 199 2.81 33.88 3.29
C MET A 199 1.50 33.11 3.08
N ASP A 200 1.49 32.26 2.04
CA ASP A 200 0.42 31.31 1.82
C ASP A 200 0.43 30.26 2.93
N VAL A 201 -0.64 30.25 3.72
CA VAL A 201 -0.86 29.32 4.83
C VAL A 201 -1.90 28.26 4.48
N GLU A 202 -2.39 28.28 3.24
CA GLU A 202 -3.40 27.34 2.77
C GLU A 202 -2.72 25.99 2.47
N THR A 203 -3.05 24.99 3.28
CA THR A 203 -2.57 23.64 3.07
C THR A 203 -3.44 22.95 2.04
N LYS A 204 -2.95 22.84 0.80
CA LYS A 204 -3.62 22.05 -0.23
C LYS A 204 -3.80 20.60 0.23
N PRO A 205 -4.94 19.96 -0.08
CA PRO A 205 -5.13 18.54 0.19
C PRO A 205 -3.99 17.71 -0.40
N PRO A 206 -3.59 16.60 0.24
CA PRO A 206 -2.60 15.70 -0.35
C PRO A 206 -3.14 15.17 -1.67
N GLN A 207 -2.35 15.34 -2.74
CA GLN A 207 -2.70 14.85 -4.07
C GLN A 207 -2.04 13.49 -4.29
N GLY A 208 -2.85 12.52 -4.70
CA GLY A 208 -2.42 11.17 -5.04
C GLY A 208 -1.91 11.02 -6.46
N VAL A 209 -1.61 9.77 -6.83
CA VAL A 209 -1.09 9.39 -8.15
C VAL A 209 -2.20 9.26 -9.22
N LEU A 210 -3.46 9.13 -8.77
CA LEU A 210 -4.61 8.94 -9.66
C LEU A 210 -5.06 10.25 -10.30
N ASP A 211 -5.44 10.17 -11.58
CA ASP A 211 -6.06 11.29 -12.26
C ASP A 211 -7.51 11.53 -11.78
N GLU A 212 -7.95 12.78 -11.91
CA GLU A 212 -9.27 13.22 -11.45
C GLU A 212 -10.42 12.47 -12.19
N ALA A 213 -10.25 12.21 -13.49
CA ALA A 213 -11.28 11.55 -14.29
C ALA A 213 -11.51 10.11 -13.83
N THR A 214 -10.45 9.39 -13.48
CA THR A 214 -10.50 8.01 -13.00
C THR A 214 -11.14 7.95 -11.63
N ILE A 215 -10.72 8.80 -10.69
CA ILE A 215 -11.30 8.76 -9.34
C ILE A 215 -12.78 9.15 -9.32
N VAL A 216 -13.22 10.05 -10.21
CA VAL A 216 -14.65 10.38 -10.37
C VAL A 216 -15.44 9.19 -10.93
N ARG A 217 -14.88 8.41 -11.87
CA ARG A 217 -15.55 7.17 -12.33
C ARG A 217 -15.67 6.14 -11.20
N VAL A 218 -14.59 5.97 -10.42
CA VAL A 218 -14.59 5.08 -9.25
C VAL A 218 -15.61 5.54 -8.21
N SER A 219 -15.75 6.86 -7.97
CA SER A 219 -16.76 7.40 -7.05
C SER A 219 -18.18 7.15 -7.51
N LEU A 220 -18.47 7.30 -8.81
CA LEU A 220 -19.79 7.00 -9.36
C LEU A 220 -20.12 5.51 -9.22
N ALA A 221 -19.14 4.64 -9.50
CA ALA A 221 -19.31 3.18 -9.31
C ALA A 221 -19.58 2.84 -7.85
N ALA A 222 -18.79 3.37 -6.91
CA ALA A 222 -18.99 3.14 -5.48
C ALA A 222 -20.34 3.67 -4.97
N GLN A 223 -20.81 4.81 -5.48
CA GLN A 223 -22.09 5.41 -5.11
C GLN A 223 -23.29 4.64 -5.68
N SER A 224 -23.11 3.89 -6.77
CA SER A 224 -24.16 3.03 -7.35
C SER A 224 -24.51 1.83 -6.47
N ILE A 225 -23.59 1.37 -5.63
CA ILE A 225 -23.81 0.31 -4.64
C ILE A 225 -24.65 0.88 -3.50
N SER A 226 -25.70 0.19 -3.06
CA SER A 226 -26.51 0.67 -1.93
C SER A 226 -25.66 0.75 -0.65
N VAL A 227 -25.95 1.70 0.24
CA VAL A 227 -25.14 1.92 1.45
C VAL A 227 -25.03 0.64 2.27
N ASP A 228 -26.11 -0.14 2.38
CA ASP A 228 -26.16 -1.39 3.16
C ASP A 228 -25.30 -2.51 2.56
N GLU A 229 -25.15 -2.54 1.23
CA GLU A 229 -24.30 -3.51 0.51
C GLU A 229 -22.83 -3.10 0.45
N ARG A 230 -22.50 -1.83 0.80
CA ARG A 230 -21.11 -1.38 0.84
C ARG A 230 -20.38 -2.00 2.03
N GLU A 231 -19.18 -2.50 1.80
CA GLU A 231 -18.23 -2.88 2.83
C GLU A 231 -17.82 -1.66 3.66
N LEU A 232 -17.57 -1.86 4.94
CA LEU A 232 -17.21 -0.77 5.86
C LEU A 232 -15.93 -0.04 5.46
N GLU A 233 -14.97 -0.74 4.85
CA GLU A 233 -13.74 -0.13 4.33
C GLU A 233 -14.04 0.80 3.14
N LEU A 234 -14.94 0.42 2.24
CA LEU A 234 -15.39 1.28 1.14
C LEU A 234 -16.15 2.50 1.66
N ARG A 235 -17.06 2.32 2.62
CA ARG A 235 -17.79 3.46 3.23
C ARG A 235 -16.84 4.45 3.91
N TYR A 236 -15.84 3.96 4.64
CA TYR A 236 -14.85 4.80 5.30
C TYR A 236 -13.97 5.55 4.31
N SER A 237 -13.41 4.85 3.31
CA SER A 237 -12.51 5.43 2.31
C SER A 237 -13.22 6.43 1.40
N LEU A 238 -14.44 6.13 0.96
CA LEU A 238 -15.29 7.05 0.20
C LEU A 238 -15.60 8.31 1.01
N GLY A 239 -16.02 8.16 2.28
CA GLY A 239 -16.32 9.31 3.15
C GLY A 239 -15.09 10.19 3.40
N ARG A 240 -13.92 9.58 3.56
CA ARG A 240 -12.65 10.31 3.65
C ARG A 240 -12.34 11.06 2.34
N TRP A 241 -12.51 10.41 1.19
CA TRP A 241 -12.29 11.06 -0.10
C TRP A 241 -13.23 12.27 -0.30
N LEU A 242 -14.52 12.11 0.01
CA LEU A 242 -15.52 13.19 -0.04
C LEU A 242 -15.15 14.38 0.87
N TYR A 243 -14.63 14.10 2.07
CA TYR A 243 -14.17 15.15 2.99
C TYR A 243 -13.08 16.03 2.37
N PHE A 244 -12.10 15.45 1.67
CA PHE A 244 -11.04 16.19 1.00
C PHE A 244 -11.48 16.86 -0.31
N ARG A 245 -12.72 16.62 -0.74
CA ARG A 245 -13.38 17.27 -1.88
C ARG A 245 -14.34 18.37 -1.45
N ASP A 246 -14.34 18.71 -0.16
CA ASP A 246 -15.27 19.66 0.48
C ASP A 246 -16.76 19.26 0.35
N ASP A 247 -17.06 18.00 -0.02
CA ASP A 247 -18.41 17.44 0.05
C ASP A 247 -18.66 16.92 1.47
N PHE A 248 -18.84 17.85 2.40
CA PHE A 248 -18.99 17.52 3.81
C PHE A 248 -20.29 16.75 4.11
N ASP A 249 -21.38 17.04 3.40
CA ASP A 249 -22.64 16.31 3.59
C ASP A 249 -22.51 14.85 3.15
N GLY A 250 -21.93 14.60 1.96
CA GLY A 250 -21.64 13.25 1.50
C GLY A 250 -20.65 12.52 2.40
N ALA A 251 -19.61 13.22 2.88
CA ALA A 251 -18.64 12.67 3.83
C ALA A 251 -19.31 12.24 5.14
N ILE A 252 -20.11 13.10 5.77
CA ILE A 252 -20.83 12.80 7.02
C ILE A 252 -21.74 11.59 6.82
N ALA A 253 -22.55 11.56 5.77
CA ALA A 253 -23.46 10.44 5.50
C ALA A 253 -22.70 9.11 5.34
N SER A 254 -21.59 9.11 4.59
CA SER A 254 -20.78 7.91 4.39
C SER A 254 -20.08 7.46 5.68
N LEU A 255 -19.56 8.39 6.48
CA LEU A 255 -18.82 8.09 7.71
C LEU A 255 -19.75 7.68 8.86
N ASP A 256 -20.93 8.30 8.97
CA ASP A 256 -21.96 7.92 9.96
C ASP A 256 -22.50 6.52 9.69
N SER A 257 -22.55 6.08 8.42
CA SER A 257 -22.90 4.70 8.09
C SER A 257 -21.87 3.66 8.57
N VAL A 258 -20.66 4.09 8.97
CA VAL A 258 -19.61 3.26 9.60
C VAL A 258 -19.65 3.40 11.12
N SER A 259 -19.88 4.61 11.62
CA SER A 259 -19.91 4.93 13.04
C SER A 259 -21.05 5.89 13.38
N PRO A 260 -22.27 5.38 13.56
CA PRO A 260 -23.41 6.20 13.96
C PRO A 260 -23.14 6.92 15.29
N ILE A 261 -23.56 8.18 15.41
CA ILE A 261 -23.29 9.04 16.58
C ILE A 261 -23.88 8.48 17.88
N ASP A 262 -25.00 7.76 17.78
CA ASP A 262 -25.81 7.19 18.86
C ASP A 262 -25.32 5.82 19.32
N VAL A 263 -24.41 5.19 18.56
CA VAL A 263 -23.84 3.88 18.88
C VAL A 263 -22.53 4.04 19.64
N PRO A 264 -22.40 3.53 20.88
CA PRO A 264 -21.16 3.61 21.63
C PRO A 264 -19.99 2.95 20.87
N MET A 265 -18.86 3.66 20.80
CA MET A 265 -17.62 3.17 20.20
C MET A 265 -16.96 2.14 21.12
N SER A 266 -17.33 0.86 20.96
CA SER A 266 -16.65 -0.26 21.60
C SER A 266 -15.35 -0.61 20.88
N SER A 267 -14.38 -1.13 21.64
CA SER A 267 -13.08 -1.60 21.12
C SER A 267 -13.15 -2.91 20.32
N GLY A 268 -14.35 -3.46 20.09
CA GLY A 268 -14.55 -4.76 19.45
C GLY A 268 -15.89 -4.84 18.71
N GLY A 269 -16.01 -5.81 17.81
CA GLY A 269 -17.15 -6.01 16.92
C GLY A 269 -16.90 -5.57 15.47
N ILE A 270 -17.86 -5.83 14.59
CA ILE A 270 -17.77 -5.53 13.16
C ILE A 270 -17.55 -4.02 12.97
N GLY A 271 -16.47 -3.65 12.28
CA GLY A 271 -16.13 -2.25 12.01
C GLY A 271 -15.35 -1.53 13.09
N ALA A 272 -15.01 -2.18 14.22
CA ALA A 272 -14.27 -1.53 15.31
C ALA A 272 -12.98 -0.84 14.85
N LYS A 273 -12.28 -1.43 13.86
CA LYS A 273 -11.08 -0.84 13.21
C LYS A 273 -11.31 0.56 12.62
N TRP A 274 -12.54 0.85 12.19
CA TRP A 274 -12.88 2.06 11.43
C TRP A 274 -13.71 3.05 12.23
N ARG A 275 -14.45 2.61 13.26
CA ARG A 275 -15.44 3.46 13.95
C ARG A 275 -14.86 4.75 14.52
N VAL A 276 -13.81 4.66 15.33
CA VAL A 276 -13.17 5.84 15.96
C VAL A 276 -12.64 6.81 14.89
N ARG A 277 -12.09 6.28 13.80
CA ARG A 277 -11.56 7.07 12.67
C ARG A 277 -12.68 7.75 11.88
N ALA A 278 -13.77 7.03 11.63
CA ALA A 278 -14.92 7.52 10.90
C ALA A 278 -15.62 8.62 11.71
N ALA A 279 -15.85 8.39 13.02
CA ALA A 279 -16.44 9.37 13.92
C ALA A 279 -15.61 10.66 14.01
N TYR A 280 -14.27 10.55 14.06
CA TYR A 280 -13.41 11.73 14.04
C TYR A 280 -13.53 12.52 12.74
N LEU A 281 -13.46 11.84 11.59
CA LEU A 281 -13.61 12.50 10.29
C LEU A 281 -15.00 13.11 10.08
N ALA A 282 -16.05 12.45 10.58
CA ALA A 282 -17.40 12.99 10.54
C ALA A 282 -17.50 14.26 11.40
N ALA A 283 -16.93 14.26 12.60
CA ALA A 283 -16.89 15.44 13.47
C ALA A 283 -16.12 16.61 12.82
N THR A 284 -14.99 16.34 12.16
CA THR A 284 -14.24 17.37 11.43
C THR A 284 -14.99 17.86 10.19
N ALA A 285 -15.72 16.99 9.49
CA ALA A 285 -16.57 17.36 8.36
C ALA A 285 -17.71 18.28 8.80
N THR A 286 -18.39 17.95 9.90
CA THR A 286 -19.42 18.79 10.51
C THR A 286 -18.87 20.15 10.93
N LEU A 287 -17.66 20.17 11.51
CA LEU A 287 -17.01 21.43 11.88
C LEU A 287 -16.67 22.27 10.65
N ALA A 288 -16.12 21.65 9.60
CA ALA A 288 -15.74 22.33 8.35
C ALA A 288 -16.97 22.87 7.59
N LYS A 289 -18.12 22.21 7.71
CA LYS A 289 -19.42 22.69 7.22
C LYS A 289 -19.91 23.94 7.97
N GLY A 290 -19.41 24.19 9.18
CA GLY A 290 -19.80 25.31 10.03
C GLY A 290 -20.85 24.98 11.11
N ASP A 291 -21.24 23.70 11.24
CA ASP A 291 -22.22 23.23 12.22
C ASP A 291 -21.53 22.99 13.58
N ILE A 292 -21.11 24.07 14.24
CA ILE A 292 -20.25 24.03 15.44
C ILE A 292 -20.84 23.19 16.58
N ASP A 293 -22.13 23.36 16.87
CA ASP A 293 -22.80 22.64 17.97
C ASP A 293 -22.82 21.12 17.74
N ASP A 294 -23.14 20.69 16.52
CA ASP A 294 -23.16 19.27 16.17
C ASP A 294 -21.73 18.68 16.16
N ALA A 295 -20.74 19.47 15.70
CA ALA A 295 -19.34 19.07 15.77
C ALA A 295 -18.88 18.85 17.23
N LEU A 296 -19.21 19.76 18.14
CA LEU A 296 -18.91 19.60 19.57
C LEU A 296 -19.61 18.38 20.18
N ALA A 297 -20.85 18.09 19.79
CA ALA A 297 -21.56 16.89 20.21
C ALA A 297 -20.86 15.61 19.73
N ARG A 298 -20.45 15.57 18.44
CA ARG A 298 -19.72 14.45 17.83
C ARG A 298 -18.36 14.22 18.48
N PHE A 299 -17.55 15.27 18.66
CA PHE A 299 -16.30 15.15 19.40
C PHE A 299 -16.54 14.74 20.85
N GLY A 300 -17.62 15.24 21.48
CA GLY A 300 -18.04 14.83 22.81
C GLY A 300 -18.25 13.31 22.93
N SER A 301 -19.00 12.72 22.00
CA SER A 301 -19.19 11.26 21.91
C SER A 301 -17.87 10.53 21.71
N LEU A 302 -17.01 11.01 20.79
CA LEU A 302 -15.69 10.43 20.53
C LEU A 302 -14.77 10.42 21.74
N THR A 303 -14.79 11.47 22.55
CA THR A 303 -13.98 11.56 23.77
C THR A 303 -14.36 10.58 24.88
N GLN A 304 -15.51 9.90 24.76
CA GLN A 304 -15.94 8.84 25.67
C GLN A 304 -15.46 7.44 25.23
N ALA A 305 -14.92 7.31 24.02
CA ALA A 305 -14.41 6.05 23.51
C ALA A 305 -13.22 5.54 24.35
N LYS A 306 -13.11 4.22 24.50
CA LYS A 306 -12.01 3.54 25.21
C LYS A 306 -11.23 2.65 24.24
N PRO A 307 -10.37 3.23 23.39
CA PRO A 307 -9.61 2.47 22.42
C PRO A 307 -8.50 1.62 23.08
N ASN A 308 -8.33 0.40 22.57
CA ASN A 308 -7.30 -0.53 23.05
C ASN A 308 -5.98 -0.45 22.27
N ASN A 309 -5.96 0.24 21.13
CA ASN A 309 -4.77 0.41 20.31
C ASN A 309 -4.27 1.87 20.34
N GLU A 310 -2.96 2.05 20.20
CA GLU A 310 -2.31 3.36 20.28
C GLU A 310 -2.81 4.36 19.23
N ARG A 311 -3.12 3.89 18.02
CA ARG A 311 -3.58 4.75 16.93
C ARG A 311 -4.93 5.40 17.26
N ASP A 312 -5.88 4.63 17.76
CA ASP A 312 -7.21 5.14 18.08
C ASP A 312 -7.18 5.97 19.39
N LYS A 313 -6.27 5.67 20.34
CA LYS A 313 -5.99 6.56 21.49
C LYS A 313 -5.58 7.96 21.03
N ARG A 314 -4.65 8.04 20.06
CA ARG A 314 -4.23 9.33 19.48
C ARG A 314 -5.39 10.08 18.82
N ILE A 315 -6.35 9.37 18.21
CA ILE A 315 -7.54 10.00 17.62
C ILE A 315 -8.46 10.58 18.69
N VAL A 316 -8.63 9.89 19.82
CA VAL A 316 -9.40 10.41 20.95
C VAL A 316 -8.73 11.66 21.54
N GLU A 317 -7.40 11.69 21.62
CA GLU A 317 -6.66 12.88 22.05
C GLU A 317 -6.77 14.04 21.04
N LEU A 318 -6.73 13.75 19.74
CA LEU A 318 -7.02 14.74 18.69
C LEU A 318 -8.44 15.32 18.82
N ALA A 319 -9.42 14.51 19.22
CA ALA A 319 -10.78 14.98 19.49
C ALA A 319 -10.82 15.95 20.69
N TRP A 320 -10.07 15.66 21.76
CA TRP A 320 -9.92 16.59 22.88
C TRP A 320 -9.27 17.91 22.45
N LEU A 321 -8.23 17.85 21.62
CA LEU A 321 -7.56 19.03 21.08
C LEU A 321 -8.52 19.87 20.21
N ALA A 322 -9.27 19.22 19.31
CA ALA A 322 -10.26 19.90 18.47
C ALA A 322 -11.33 20.61 19.30
N ARG A 323 -11.89 19.95 20.33
CA ARG A 323 -12.84 20.59 21.26
C ARG A 323 -12.24 21.80 21.96
N ALA A 324 -11.00 21.69 22.42
CA ALA A 324 -10.32 22.77 23.12
C ALA A 324 -10.20 24.02 22.23
N ARG A 325 -9.82 23.84 20.97
CA ARG A 325 -9.71 24.91 19.97
C ARG A 325 -11.06 25.54 19.64
N VAL A 326 -12.09 24.72 19.41
CA VAL A 326 -13.44 25.24 19.15
C VAL A 326 -13.95 26.08 20.33
N HIS A 327 -13.80 25.59 21.57
CA HIS A 327 -14.16 26.36 22.77
C HIS A 327 -13.33 27.64 22.92
N HIS A 328 -12.03 27.59 22.61
CA HIS A 328 -11.16 28.76 22.61
C HIS A 328 -11.64 29.82 21.60
N ASP A 329 -11.95 29.42 20.37
CA ASP A 329 -12.43 30.31 19.31
C ASP A 329 -13.79 30.92 19.64
N MET A 330 -14.63 30.21 20.41
CA MET A 330 -15.90 30.71 20.96
C MET A 330 -15.73 31.63 22.19
N GLY A 331 -14.49 31.81 22.70
CA GLY A 331 -14.20 32.58 23.91
C GLY A 331 -14.50 31.85 25.23
N GLU A 332 -14.83 30.56 25.17
CA GLU A 332 -15.18 29.70 26.31
C GLU A 332 -13.93 29.14 27.01
N THR A 333 -13.11 30.05 27.53
CA THR A 333 -11.76 29.76 28.06
C THR A 333 -11.75 28.63 29.10
N ASP A 334 -12.73 28.61 30.00
CA ASP A 334 -12.82 27.57 31.04
C ASP A 334 -13.03 26.16 30.46
N LEU A 335 -13.79 26.04 29.38
CA LEU A 335 -14.05 24.76 28.71
C LEU A 335 -12.84 24.35 27.87
N ALA A 336 -12.20 25.31 27.19
CA ALA A 336 -10.96 25.08 26.45
C ALA A 336 -9.85 24.50 27.35
N VAL A 337 -9.57 25.15 28.50
CA VAL A 337 -8.55 24.68 29.46
C VAL A 337 -8.89 23.30 30.01
N LYS A 338 -10.17 23.01 30.30
CA LYS A 338 -10.61 21.68 30.73
C LYS A 338 -10.35 20.61 29.67
N ALA A 339 -10.55 20.94 28.39
CA ALA A 339 -10.32 20.02 27.28
C ALA A 339 -8.82 19.77 27.03
N TYR A 340 -7.98 20.82 27.00
CA TYR A 340 -6.52 20.65 26.85
C TYR A 340 -5.91 19.77 27.94
N ARG A 341 -6.36 19.92 29.19
CA ARG A 341 -5.89 19.11 30.34
C ARG A 341 -6.23 17.62 30.24
N ARG A 342 -7.08 17.20 29.29
CA ARG A 342 -7.39 15.78 29.05
C ARG A 342 -6.35 15.07 28.18
N ILE A 343 -5.51 15.82 27.48
CA ILE A 343 -4.46 15.27 26.63
C ILE A 343 -3.34 14.72 27.53
N SER A 344 -2.97 13.45 27.33
CA SER A 344 -1.94 12.78 28.15
C SER A 344 -0.58 13.46 27.98
N ARG A 345 0.26 13.44 29.01
CA ARG A 345 1.65 13.92 28.94
C ARG A 345 2.51 13.14 27.94
N ASP A 346 2.16 11.88 27.71
CA ASP A 346 2.83 11.00 26.76
C ASP A 346 2.30 11.17 25.32
N SER A 347 1.27 12.00 25.14
CA SER A 347 0.68 12.26 23.83
C SER A 347 1.63 13.08 22.96
N PRO A 348 1.73 12.79 21.65
CA PRO A 348 2.43 13.68 20.72
C PRO A 348 1.81 15.08 20.64
N PHE A 349 0.57 15.27 21.09
CA PHE A 349 -0.15 16.55 21.06
C PHE A 349 -0.01 17.33 22.37
N PHE A 350 0.68 16.78 23.37
CA PHE A 350 0.78 17.41 24.70
C PHE A 350 1.48 18.76 24.67
N ALA A 351 2.59 18.86 23.92
CA ALA A 351 3.32 20.11 23.82
C ALA A 351 2.45 21.22 23.22
N GLU A 352 1.73 20.92 22.14
CA GLU A 352 0.80 21.83 21.48
C GLU A 352 -0.32 22.26 22.43
N ALA A 353 -0.94 21.31 23.15
CA ALA A 353 -1.95 21.60 24.15
C ALA A 353 -1.46 22.54 25.26
N MET A 354 -0.21 22.38 25.73
CA MET A 354 0.37 23.24 26.78
C MET A 354 0.73 24.64 26.31
N TYR A 355 0.97 24.83 25.01
CA TYR A 355 1.19 26.16 24.44
C TYR A 355 -0.14 26.90 24.18
N GLU A 356 -1.22 26.16 23.90
CA GLU A 356 -2.55 26.72 23.60
C GLU A 356 -3.45 26.91 24.85
N THR A 357 -3.04 26.43 26.03
CA THR A 357 -3.65 26.72 27.34
C THR A 357 -3.20 28.06 27.91
#